data_AF-A0A7W0XKE3-F1
#
_entry.id   AF-A0A7W0XKE3-F1
#
_cell.length_a   1.000
_cell.length_b   1.000
_cell.length_c   1.000
_cell.angle_alpha   90.00
_cell.angle_beta   90.00
_cell.angle_gamma   90.00
#
_symmetry.space_group_name_H-M   'P 1'
#
loop_
_entity.id
_entity.type
_entity.pdbx_description
1 polymer ?
#
loop_
_entity_poly.entity_id
_entity_poly.type
_entity_poly.pdbx_seq_one_letter_code
_entity_poly.pdbx_strand_id
1 'polypeptide(L)' 'LHDHAFRSDDILLFGRESAGLPDAATDAADAVLRIPIRPGNRSLNVAVAAAIAIAEALRQTAQLP' A
#
# COMPACT_ATOMS: atom_id res chain seq x y z
N LEU A 1 6.88 -0.89 -4.00
CA LEU A 1 5.70 -1.77 -4.21
C LEU A 1 6.13 -3.01 -5.00
N HIS A 2 6.65 -2.86 -6.22
CA HIS A 2 7.09 -3.98 -7.06
C HIS A 2 8.25 -4.81 -6.50
N ASP A 3 9.13 -4.21 -5.70
CA ASP A 3 10.29 -4.91 -5.10
C ASP A 3 9.92 -5.70 -3.83
N HIS A 4 8.68 -5.58 -3.36
CA HIS A 4 8.18 -6.35 -2.22
C HIS A 4 7.50 -7.62 -2.74
N ALA A 5 7.74 -8.75 -2.08
CA ALA A 5 7.13 -10.03 -2.40
C ALA A 5 5.90 -10.25 -1.53
N PHE A 6 4.72 -10.00 -2.09
CA PHE A 6 3.45 -10.20 -1.39
C PHE A 6 3.11 -11.69 -1.18
N ARG A 7 2.39 -11.96 -0.10
CA ARG A 7 1.75 -13.24 0.18
C ARG A 7 0.23 -13.10 0.09
N SER A 8 -0.45 -14.19 -0.19
CA SER A 8 -1.92 -14.22 -0.37
C SER A 8 -2.70 -13.91 0.91
N ASP A 9 -2.03 -14.00 2.08
CA ASP A 9 -2.58 -13.78 3.41
C ASP A 9 -2.14 -12.44 4.02
N ASP A 10 -1.43 -11.59 3.27
CA ASP A 10 -0.98 -10.28 3.77
C ASP A 10 -2.16 -9.34 4.04
N ILE A 11 -2.04 -8.57 5.13
CA ILE A 11 -2.96 -7.49 5.47
C ILE A 11 -2.36 -6.16 5.00
N LEU A 12 -3.07 -5.47 4.12
CA LEU A 12 -2.68 -4.14 3.65
C LEU A 12 -3.33 -3.06 4.52
N LEU A 13 -2.50 -2.29 5.23
CA LEU A 13 -2.94 -1.19 6.08
C LEU A 13 -2.83 0.15 5.34
N PHE A 14 -3.91 0.95 5.38
CA PHE A 14 -3.95 2.28 4.78
C PHE A 14 -4.33 3.33 5.81
N GLY A 15 -3.67 4.47 5.71
CA GLY A 15 -3.90 5.61 6.57
C GLY A 15 -5.14 6.41 6.20
N ARG A 16 -5.57 7.31 7.09
CA ARG A 16 -6.66 8.26 6.82
C ARG A 16 -6.20 9.30 5.80
N GLU A 17 -7.10 9.82 4.97
CA GLU A 17 -6.78 10.79 3.93
C GLU A 17 -6.11 12.06 4.47
N SER A 18 -6.57 12.54 5.63
CA SER A 18 -6.09 13.77 6.24
C SER A 18 -4.85 13.61 7.10
N ALA A 19 -4.60 12.40 7.61
CA ALA A 19 -3.64 12.18 8.70
C ALA A 19 -2.62 11.06 8.42
N GLY A 20 -2.79 10.29 7.34
CA GLY A 20 -1.93 9.15 7.05
C GLY A 20 -2.07 8.01 8.05
N LEU A 21 -1.07 7.13 8.07
CA LEU A 21 -0.94 6.04 9.04
C LEU A 21 -0.40 6.62 10.36
N PRO A 22 -0.98 6.23 11.52
CA PRO A 22 -0.36 6.51 12.81
C PRO A 22 1.02 5.83 12.94
N ASP A 23 1.93 6.42 13.71
CA ASP A 23 3.27 5.87 13.95
C ASP A 23 3.20 4.43 14.48
N ALA A 24 2.31 4.17 15.45
CA ALA A 24 2.11 2.83 16.01
C ALA A 24 1.72 1.76 14.97
N ALA A 25 1.03 2.14 13.89
CA ALA A 25 0.70 1.21 12.81
C ALA A 25 1.91 0.95 11.91
N THR A 26 2.75 1.97 11.70
CA THR A 26 4.00 1.86 10.95
C THR A 26 5.02 1.02 11.71
N ASP A 27 5.13 1.21 13.03
CA ASP A 27 6.04 0.49 13.91
C ASP A 27 5.66 -0.99 14.08
N ALA A 28 4.37 -1.31 13.99
CA ALA A 28 3.85 -2.67 14.08
C ALA A 28 3.85 -3.44 12.73
N ALA A 29 4.08 -2.75 11.61
CA ALA A 29 4.01 -3.37 10.30
C ALA A 29 5.30 -4.12 9.94
N ASP A 30 5.17 -5.31 9.34
CA ASP A 30 6.31 -6.09 8.85
C ASP A 30 7.08 -5.39 7.73
N ALA A 31 6.38 -4.55 6.96
CA ALA A 31 6.96 -3.75 5.89
C ALA A 31 6.20 -2.44 5.69
N VAL A 32 6.94 -1.38 5.37
CA VAL A 32 6.39 -0.07 5.03
C VAL A 32 6.69 0.21 3.56
N LEU A 33 5.65 0.27 2.75
CA LEU A 33 5.76 0.42 1.30
C LEU A 33 5.31 1.81 0.83
N ARG A 34 5.91 2.29 -0.26
CA ARG A 34 5.54 3.55 -0.91
C ARG A 34 5.15 3.33 -2.37
N ILE A 35 4.13 4.05 -2.82
CA ILE A 35 3.80 4.21 -4.23
C ILE A 35 4.57 5.44 -4.76
N PRO A 36 5.43 5.28 -5.78
CA PRO A 36 6.08 6.42 -6.41
C PRO A 36 5.05 7.40 -7.00
N ILE A 37 5.20 8.68 -6.69
CA ILE A 37 4.36 9.76 -7.23
C ILE A 37 5.25 10.82 -7.86
N ARG A 38 4.70 11.58 -8.80
CA ARG A 38 5.43 12.68 -9.44
C ARG A 38 5.87 13.72 -8.40
N PRO A 39 7.08 14.30 -8.52
CA PRO A 39 7.50 15.41 -7.68
C PRO A 39 6.47 16.55 -7.69
N GLY A 40 6.23 17.18 -6.54
CA GLY A 40 5.22 18.22 -6.35
C GLY A 40 3.85 17.71 -5.90
N ASN A 41 3.55 16.42 -6.11
CA ASN A 41 2.34 15.80 -5.54
C ASN A 41 2.62 15.33 -4.11
N ARG A 42 1.70 15.60 -3.17
CA ARG A 42 1.85 15.19 -1.75
C ARG A 42 1.42 13.74 -1.51
N SER A 43 0.28 13.35 -2.05
CA SER A 43 -0.30 12.01 -1.87
C SER A 43 -1.25 11.66 -3.01
N LEU A 44 -1.60 10.37 -3.11
CA LEU A 44 -2.77 9.92 -3.86
C LEU A 44 -3.98 9.92 -2.93
N ASN A 45 -5.18 9.94 -3.52
CA ASN A 45 -6.39 9.56 -2.80
C ASN A 45 -6.24 8.13 -2.22
N VAL A 46 -6.74 7.88 -1.00
CA VAL A 46 -6.53 6.58 -0.33
C VAL A 46 -7.14 5.42 -1.10
N ALA A 47 -8.29 5.59 -1.74
CA ALA A 47 -8.94 4.54 -2.52
C ALA A 47 -8.10 4.19 -3.77
N VAL A 48 -7.50 5.19 -4.40
CA VAL A 48 -6.57 4.98 -5.53
C VAL A 48 -5.29 4.28 -5.06
N ALA A 49 -4.73 4.69 -3.92
CA ALA A 49 -3.56 4.03 -3.35
C ALA A 49 -3.85 2.56 -3.00
N ALA A 50 -5.02 2.28 -2.41
CA ALA A 50 -5.46 0.93 -2.09
C ALA A 50 -5.66 0.08 -3.33
N ALA A 51 -6.33 0.62 -4.36
CA ALA A 51 -6.54 -0.10 -5.62
C ALA A 51 -5.22 -0.49 -6.30
N ILE A 52 -4.23 0.42 -6.34
CA ILE A 52 -2.89 0.12 -6.88
C ILE A 52 -2.21 -0.99 -6.08
N ALA A 53 -2.23 -0.90 -4.75
CA ALA A 53 -1.60 -1.88 -3.87
C ALA A 53 -2.24 -3.27 -3.96
N ILE A 54 -3.57 -3.34 -3.93
CA ILE A 54 -4.34 -4.58 -4.05
C ILE A 54 -4.11 -5.21 -5.43
N ALA A 55 -4.18 -4.42 -6.51
CA ALA A 55 -3.96 -4.95 -7.84
C ALA A 55 -2.56 -5.57 -8.00
N GLU A 56 -1.52 -4.93 -7.45
CA GLU A 56 -0.17 -5.49 -7.48
C GLU A 56 -0.03 -6.74 -6.60
N ALA A 57 -0.59 -6.74 -5.39
CA ALA A 57 -0.56 -7.91 -4.51
C ALA A 57 -1.25 -9.11 -5.20
N LEU A 58 -2.47 -8.92 -5.71
CA LEU A 58 -3.20 -9.97 -6.43
C LEU A 58 -2.46 -10.44 -7.68
N ARG A 59 -1.79 -9.54 -8.41
CA ARG A 59 -0.97 -9.90 -9.57
C ARG A 59 0.21 -10.79 -9.17
N GLN A 60 0.89 -10.47 -8.07
CA GLN A 60 2.03 -11.26 -7.59
C GLN A 60 1.61 -12.62 -7.00
N THR A 61 0.46 -12.67 -6.34
CA THR A 61 -0.06 -13.90 -5.71
C THR A 61 -0.92 -14.76 -6.65
N ALA A 62 -1.07 -14.34 -7.91
CA ALA A 62 -1.90 -15.00 -8.92
C ALA A 62 -3.37 -15.16 -8.49
N GLN A 63 -3.91 -14.14 -7.82
CA GLN A 63 -5.30 -14.09 -7.30
C GLN A 63 -6.19 -13.08 -8.05
N LEU A 64 -5.75 -12.58 -9.20
CA LEU A 64 -6.63 -11.79 -10.07
C LEU A 64 -7.80 -12.67 -10.56
N PRO A 65 -9.02 -12.12 -10.65
CA PRO A 65 -10.21 -12.86 -11.07
C PRO A 65 -10.20 -13.24 -12.57
#